data_AF-N8YKM3-F1
#
_entry.id   AF-N8YKM3-F1
#
_cell.length_a   1.000
_cell.length_b   1.000
_cell.length_c   1.000
_cell.angle_alpha   90.00
_cell.angle_beta   90.00
_cell.angle_gamma   90.00
#
_symmetry.space_group_name_H-M   'P 1'
#
loop_
_entity.id
_entity.type
_entity.pdbx_description
1 polymer ?
#
loop_
_entity_poly.entity_id
_entity_poly.type
_entity_poly.pdbx_seq_one_letter_code
_entity_poly.pdbx_strand_id
1 'polypeptide(L)'
;MKQGYLVKHIHSDNPRLSKFVETKSMDTFRKQYKNHTVIHDSEKLELKTKELKEKQKIYKSQINASKQALKDFPELKNKILRRKNQLLQEIEKLKAYADFLTSLI
;
A
#
# COMPACT_ATOMS: atom_id res chain seq x y z
N MET A 1 3.99 -15.33 29.25
CA MET A 1 5.32 -14.71 29.02
C MET A 1 5.17 -13.19 29.13
N LYS A 2 6.02 -12.49 29.89
CA LYS A 2 5.99 -11.02 29.99
C LYS A 2 6.75 -10.41 28.79
N GLN A 3 6.06 -9.70 27.90
CA GLN A 3 6.59 -9.15 26.63
C GLN A 3 7.32 -7.80 26.80
N GLY A 4 8.18 -7.71 27.82
CA GLY A 4 8.85 -6.46 28.24
C GLY A 4 8.23 -5.88 29.51
N TYR A 5 9.05 -5.16 30.28
CA TYR A 5 8.66 -4.51 31.53
C TYR A 5 9.48 -3.24 31.77
N LEU A 6 8.89 -2.30 32.50
CA LEU A 6 9.58 -1.11 33.00
C LEU A 6 10.23 -1.41 34.35
N VAL A 7 11.44 -0.88 34.57
CA VAL A 7 12.09 -0.94 35.89
C VAL A 7 11.91 0.41 36.57
N LYS A 8 11.35 0.39 37.78
CA LYS A 8 11.23 1.58 38.63
C LYS A 8 12.55 1.79 39.37
N HIS A 9 13.24 2.87 39.05
CA HIS A 9 14.35 3.36 39.87
C HIS A 9 13.76 4.20 41.00
N ILE A 10 13.86 3.68 42.22
CA ILE A 10 13.36 4.34 43.43
C ILE A 10 14.42 5.33 43.91
N HIS A 11 14.03 6.59 44.06
CA HIS A 11 14.91 7.60 44.66
C HIS A 11 14.78 7.51 46.18
N SER A 12 15.88 7.22 46.88
CA SER A 12 15.91 7.01 48.34
C SER A 12 15.41 8.23 49.11
N ASP A 13 15.86 9.42 48.70
CA ASP A 13 15.68 10.65 49.49
C ASP A 13 14.34 11.34 49.23
N ASN A 14 13.76 11.11 48.05
CA ASN A 14 12.45 11.65 47.70
C ASN A 14 11.71 10.68 46.77
N PRO A 15 10.79 9.86 47.30
CA PRO A 15 10.05 8.89 46.52
C PRO A 15 9.30 9.48 45.31
N ARG A 16 8.92 10.77 45.35
CA ARG A 16 8.26 11.48 44.23
C ARG A 16 9.18 11.68 43.02
N LEU A 17 10.50 11.61 43.20
CA LEU A 17 11.48 11.72 42.11
C LEU A 17 11.83 10.38 41.46
N SER A 18 11.24 9.28 41.92
CA SER A 18 11.44 7.95 41.33
C SER A 18 10.97 7.92 39.86
N LYS A 19 11.70 7.23 38.99
CA LYS A 19 11.41 7.18 37.54
C LYS A 19 11.30 5.75 37.04
N PHE A 20 10.44 5.54 36.05
CA PHE A 20 10.42 4.30 35.30
C PHE A 20 11.38 4.41 34.12
N VAL A 21 12.22 3.40 33.93
CA VAL A 21 13.19 3.33 32.84
C VAL A 21 12.87 2.11 31.98
N GLU A 22 12.98 2.31 30.68
CA GLU A 22 12.80 1.25 29.69
C GLU A 22 13.94 0.22 29.79
N THR A 23 13.57 -1.06 29.86
CA THR A 23 14.55 -2.15 29.88
C THR A 23 14.99 -2.49 28.46
N LYS A 24 16.19 -3.09 28.33
CA LYS A 24 16.68 -3.64 27.05
C LYS A 24 15.67 -4.60 26.42
N SER A 25 14.95 -5.39 27.23
CA SER A 25 13.91 -6.31 26.75
C SER A 25 12.70 -5.60 26.14
N MET A 26 12.37 -4.40 26.61
CA MET A 26 11.25 -3.61 26.08
C MET A 26 11.66 -2.85 24.81
N ASP A 27 12.91 -2.39 24.74
CA ASP A 27 13.51 -1.84 23.52
C ASP A 27 13.60 -2.88 22.39
N THR A 28 14.07 -4.10 22.68
CA THR A 28 14.13 -5.18 21.69
C THR A 28 12.74 -5.60 21.19
N PHE A 29 11.76 -5.71 22.09
CA PHE A 29 10.38 -6.01 21.72
C PHE A 29 9.79 -4.91 20.82
N ARG A 30 10.00 -3.64 21.17
CA ARG A 30 9.56 -2.51 20.34
C ARG A 30 10.19 -2.54 18.95
N LYS A 31 11.49 -2.85 18.85
CA LYS A 31 12.19 -2.99 17.55
C LYS A 31 11.62 -4.14 16.72
N GLN A 32 11.38 -5.30 17.33
CA GLN A 32 10.75 -6.44 16.65
C GLN A 32 9.34 -6.10 16.13
N TYR A 33 8.53 -5.43 16.96
CA TYR A 33 7.19 -5.00 16.58
C TYR A 33 7.19 -3.98 15.44
N LYS A 34 8.08 -2.98 15.50
CA LYS A 34 8.27 -2.00 14.42
C LYS A 34 8.73 -2.66 13.12
N ASN A 35 9.67 -3.60 13.19
CA ASN A 35 10.13 -4.31 12.00
C ASN A 35 9.01 -5.18 11.40
N HIS A 36 8.23 -5.87 12.24
CA HIS A 36 7.11 -6.68 11.78
C HIS A 36 6.02 -5.85 11.09
N THR A 37 5.68 -4.69 11.66
CA THR A 37 4.72 -3.77 11.05
C THR A 37 5.22 -3.19 9.72
N VAL A 38 6.49 -2.78 9.65
CA VAL A 38 7.11 -2.30 8.39
C VAL A 38 7.14 -3.40 7.32
N ILE A 39 7.51 -4.64 7.67
CA ILE A 39 7.53 -5.77 6.73
C ILE A 39 6.12 -6.04 6.20
N HIS A 40 5.14 -6.14 7.09
CA HIS A 40 3.76 -6.43 6.72
C HIS A 40 3.15 -5.32 5.82
N ASP A 41 3.42 -4.05 6.14
CA ASP A 41 2.94 -2.93 5.33
C ASP A 41 3.61 -2.92 3.94
N SER A 42 4.89 -3.26 3.86
CA SER A 42 5.62 -3.42 2.59
C SER A 42 5.03 -4.56 1.73
N GLU A 43 4.76 -5.72 2.31
CA GLU A 43 4.15 -6.86 1.61
C GLU A 43 2.76 -6.52 1.06
N LYS A 44 1.95 -5.83 1.88
CA LYS A 44 0.62 -5.35 1.48
C LYS A 44 0.69 -4.38 0.31
N LEU A 45 1.67 -3.48 0.33
CA LEU A 45 1.89 -2.51 -0.73
C LEU A 45 2.31 -3.19 -2.03
N GLU A 46 3.25 -4.14 -1.96
CA GLU A 46 3.70 -4.91 -3.12
C GLU A 46 2.56 -5.70 -3.77
N LEU A 47 1.73 -6.37 -2.96
CA LEU A 47 0.55 -7.09 -3.43
C LEU A 47 -0.41 -6.15 -4.15
N LYS A 48 -0.66 -4.96 -3.58
CA LYS A 48 -1.51 -3.95 -4.22
C LYS A 48 -0.94 -3.47 -5.55
N THR A 49 0.37 -3.24 -5.63
CA THR A 49 1.04 -2.86 -6.88
C THR A 49 0.91 -3.95 -7.95
N LYS A 50 1.02 -5.24 -7.59
CA LYS A 50 0.80 -6.36 -8.52
C LYS A 50 -0.64 -6.38 -9.06
N GLU A 51 -1.64 -6.23 -8.19
CA GLU A 51 -3.05 -6.15 -8.60
C GLU A 51 -3.31 -5.01 -9.59
N LEU A 52 -2.74 -3.83 -9.35
CA LEU A 52 -2.89 -2.67 -10.23
C LEU A 52 -2.28 -2.93 -11.61
N LYS A 53 -1.10 -3.55 -11.67
CA LYS A 53 -0.44 -3.93 -12.93
C LYS A 53 -1.29 -4.91 -13.73
N GLU A 54 -1.89 -5.91 -13.08
CA GLU A 54 -2.78 -6.86 -13.75
C GLU A 54 -4.05 -6.18 -14.29
N LYS A 55 -4.69 -5.30 -13.49
CA LYS A 55 -5.82 -4.50 -13.98
C LYS A 55 -5.46 -3.65 -15.19
N GLN A 56 -4.27 -3.02 -15.18
CA GLN A 56 -3.79 -2.22 -16.31
C GLN A 56 -3.62 -3.07 -17.58
N LYS A 57 -3.13 -4.31 -17.48
CA LYS A 57 -3.03 -5.24 -18.61
C LYS A 57 -4.41 -5.57 -19.19
N ILE A 58 -5.40 -5.83 -18.34
CA ILE A 58 -6.78 -6.13 -18.76
C ILE A 58 -7.35 -4.94 -19.56
N TYR A 59 -7.19 -3.71 -19.06
CA TYR A 59 -7.69 -2.52 -19.78
C TYR A 59 -6.98 -2.29 -21.11
N LYS A 60 -5.66 -2.53 -21.20
CA LYS A 60 -4.94 -2.49 -22.48
C LYS A 60 -5.49 -3.51 -23.48
N SER A 61 -5.79 -4.73 -23.02
CA SER A 61 -6.43 -5.76 -23.85
C SER A 61 -7.81 -5.32 -24.35
N GLN A 62 -8.64 -4.76 -23.48
CA GLN A 62 -9.97 -4.24 -23.84
C GLN A 62 -9.90 -3.07 -24.83
N ILE A 63 -8.89 -2.21 -24.74
CA ILE A 63 -8.66 -1.14 -25.73
C ILE A 63 -8.31 -1.73 -27.10
N ASN A 64 -7.48 -2.78 -27.15
CA ASN A 64 -7.16 -3.45 -28.41
C ASN A 64 -8.38 -4.15 -29.00
N ALA A 65 -9.18 -4.82 -28.18
CA ALA A 65 -10.47 -5.38 -28.61
C ALA A 65 -11.42 -4.29 -29.14
N SER A 66 -11.45 -3.11 -28.48
CA SER A 66 -12.25 -1.97 -28.95
C SER A 66 -11.78 -1.44 -30.31
N LYS A 67 -10.47 -1.48 -30.62
CA LYS A 67 -9.95 -1.11 -31.95
C LYS A 67 -10.41 -2.08 -33.03
N GLN A 68 -10.47 -3.38 -32.71
CA GLN A 68 -10.96 -4.39 -33.65
C GLN A 68 -12.47 -4.26 -33.85
N ALA A 69 -13.24 -4.14 -32.76
CA ALA A 69 -14.68 -3.92 -32.82
C ALA A 69 -15.07 -2.67 -33.63
N LEU A 70 -14.22 -1.65 -33.66
CA LEU A 70 -14.44 -0.44 -34.47
C LEU A 70 -14.41 -0.74 -35.98
N LYS A 71 -13.61 -1.72 -36.41
CA LYS A 71 -13.55 -2.19 -37.80
C LYS A 71 -14.75 -3.07 -38.13
N ASP A 72 -15.09 -3.98 -37.21
CA ASP A 72 -16.14 -4.97 -37.43
C ASP A 72 -17.55 -4.36 -37.33
N PHE A 73 -17.71 -3.30 -36.53
CA PHE A 73 -19.00 -2.65 -36.26
C PHE A 73 -18.90 -1.12 -36.38
N PRO A 74 -18.73 -0.56 -37.60
CA PRO A 74 -18.58 0.87 -37.81
C PRO A 74 -19.81 1.68 -37.38
N GLU A 75 -21.02 1.08 -37.43
CA GLU A 75 -22.28 1.69 -36.99
C GLU A 75 -22.27 2.04 -35.49
N LEU A 76 -21.49 1.30 -34.69
CA LEU A 76 -21.37 1.49 -33.25
C LEU A 76 -20.19 2.39 -32.85
N LYS A 77 -19.55 3.07 -33.82
CA LYS A 77 -18.35 3.91 -33.64
C LYS A 77 -18.39 4.79 -32.40
N ASN A 78 -19.47 5.54 -32.20
CA ASN A 78 -19.57 6.48 -31.07
C ASN A 78 -19.58 5.76 -29.72
N LYS A 79 -20.27 4.61 -29.60
CA LYS A 79 -20.31 3.82 -28.36
C LYS A 79 -18.94 3.19 -28.08
N ILE A 80 -18.30 2.62 -29.09
CA ILE A 80 -16.98 1.99 -29.00
C ILE A 80 -15.92 3.02 -28.61
N LEU A 81 -15.92 4.20 -29.25
CA LEU A 81 -14.97 5.26 -28.96
C LEU A 81 -15.16 5.83 -27.56
N ARG A 82 -16.41 6.03 -27.12
CA ARG A 82 -16.73 6.44 -25.75
C ARG A 82 -16.19 5.45 -24.73
N ARG A 83 -16.39 4.15 -24.95
CA ARG A 83 -15.87 3.10 -24.05
C ARG A 83 -14.34 3.07 -24.03
N LYS A 84 -13.70 3.17 -25.19
CA LYS A 84 -12.24 3.26 -25.30
C LYS A 84 -11.68 4.45 -24.51
N ASN A 85 -12.30 5.62 -24.61
CA ASN A 85 -11.86 6.82 -23.90
C ASN A 85 -12.02 6.67 -22.38
N GLN A 86 -13.11 6.04 -21.91
CA GLN A 86 -13.26 5.71 -20.49
C GLN A 86 -12.13 4.79 -20.00
N LEU A 87 -11.79 3.75 -20.77
CA LEU A 87 -10.70 2.84 -20.41
C LEU A 87 -9.33 3.55 -20.36
N LEU A 88 -9.09 4.53 -21.22
CA LEU A 88 -7.88 5.35 -21.19
C LEU A 88 -7.79 6.18 -19.90
N GLN A 89 -8.88 6.84 -19.51
CA GLN A 89 -8.95 7.59 -18.26
C GLN A 89 -8.74 6.70 -17.03
N GLU A 90 -9.32 5.50 -17.01
CA GLU A 90 -9.11 4.54 -15.93
C GLU A 90 -7.65 4.06 -15.86
N ILE A 91 -6.97 3.88 -16.99
CA ILE A 91 -5.53 3.58 -17.01
C ILE A 91 -4.70 4.73 -16.41
N GLU A 92 -5.04 5.99 -16.73
CA GLU A 92 -4.34 7.15 -16.16
C GLU A 92 -4.52 7.25 -14.65
N LYS A 93 -5.76 7.04 -14.15
CA LYS A 93 -6.03 6.99 -12.71
C LYS A 93 -5.25 5.88 -12.02
N LEU A 94 -5.23 4.69 -12.60
CA LEU A 94 -4.45 3.56 -12.07
C LEU A 94 -2.95 3.87 -12.05
N LYS A 95 -2.44 4.57 -13.06
CA LYS A 95 -1.03 4.99 -13.12
C LYS A 95 -0.72 6.01 -12.02
N ALA A 96 -1.52 7.05 -11.88
CA ALA A 96 -1.34 8.05 -10.83
C ALA A 96 -1.40 7.43 -9.42
N TYR A 97 -2.32 6.48 -9.21
CA TYR A 97 -2.41 5.75 -7.95
C TYR A 97 -1.18 4.85 -7.73
N ALA A 98 -0.70 4.15 -8.76
CA ALA A 98 0.52 3.36 -8.66
C ALA A 98 1.75 4.24 -8.35
N ASP A 99 1.87 5.39 -9.00
CA ASP A 99 2.96 6.35 -8.78
C ASP A 99 2.93 6.89 -7.34
N PHE A 100 1.73 7.19 -6.81
CA PHE A 100 1.56 7.54 -5.39
C PHE A 100 1.97 6.41 -4.45
N LEU A 101 1.56 5.15 -4.72
CA LEU A 101 1.97 4.02 -3.87
C LEU A 101 3.49 3.84 -3.89
N THR A 102 4.16 4.05 -5.02
CA THR A 102 5.62 3.99 -5.09
C THR A 102 6.32 5.14 -4.35
N SER A 103 5.68 6.31 -4.19
CA SER A 103 6.27 7.41 -3.41
C SER A 103 6.18 7.21 -1.90
N LEU A 104 5.41 6.21 -1.44
CA LEU A 104 5.30 5.84 -0.03
C LEU A 104 6.37 4.81 0.41
N ILE A 105 7.16 4.31 -0.54
CA ILE A 105 8.28 3.37 -0.33
C ILE A 105 9.58 4.17 -0.27
#